data_AF-A0AAD6UFE0-F1
#
_entry.id   AF-A0AAD6UFE0-F1
#
_cell.length_a   1.000
_cell.length_b   1.000
_cell.length_c   1.000
_cell.angle_alpha   90.00
_cell.angle_beta   90.00
_cell.angle_gamma   90.00
#
_symmetry.space_group_name_H-M   'P 1'
#
loop_
_entity.id
_entity.type
_entity.pdbx_description
1 polymer ?
#
loop_
_entity_poly.entity_id
_entity_poly.type
_entity_poly.pdbx_seq_one_letter_code
_entity_poly.pdbx_strand_id
1 'polypeptide(L)' 'MPEHITLYTAKICPFVHRVELALAEAKVGYKRCEIDLANKPQWYAPQEFYP' A
#
# COMPACT_ATOMS: atom_id res chain seq x y z
N MET A 1 2.74 11.06 16.56
CA MET A 1 2.88 9.97 15.57
C MET A 1 1.49 9.63 15.07
N PRO A 2 1.29 9.29 13.78
CA PRO A 2 -0.02 8.85 13.32
C PRO A 2 -0.49 7.68 14.18
N GLU A 3 -1.72 7.73 14.67
CA GLU A 3 -2.26 6.71 15.57
C GLU A 3 -2.35 5.34 14.90
N HIS A 4 -2.46 5.32 13.55
CA HIS A 4 -2.56 4.10 12.75
C HIS A 4 -1.84 4.22 11.40
N ILE A 5 -1.05 3.20 11.05
CA ILE A 5 -0.40 3.05 9.73
C ILE A 5 -1.26 2.12 8.86
N THR A 6 -1.56 2.54 7.63
CA THR A 6 -2.18 1.69 6.60
C THR A 6 -1.22 1.53 5.43
N LEU A 7 -0.92 0.29 5.08
CA LEU A 7 -0.14 -0.07 3.89
C LEU A 7 -1.09 -0.43 2.75
N TYR A 8 -1.15 0.44 1.74
CA TYR A 8 -1.75 0.12 0.45
C TYR A 8 -0.78 -0.77 -0.33
N THR A 9 -1.20 -1.98 -0.64
CA THR A 9 -0.33 -3.04 -1.16
C THR A 9 -0.98 -3.78 -2.31
N ALA A 10 -0.15 -4.47 -3.08
CA ALA A 10 -0.57 -5.45 -4.05
C ALA A 10 0.38 -6.63 -3.94
N LYS A 11 -0.14 -7.85 -3.80
CA LYS A 11 0.65 -9.07 -3.58
C LYS A 11 1.79 -9.29 -4.58
N ILE A 12 1.58 -8.90 -5.84
CA ILE A 12 2.57 -9.05 -6.92
C ILE A 12 3.66 -7.96 -6.91
N CYS A 13 3.49 -6.88 -6.13
CA CYS A 13 4.34 -5.70 -6.23
C CYS A 13 5.66 -5.86 -5.45
N PRO A 14 6.82 -5.92 -6.12
CA PRO A 14 8.12 -6.08 -5.43
C PRO A 14 8.52 -4.81 -4.65
N PHE A 15 7.97 -3.65 -5.01
CA PHE A 15 8.26 -2.39 -4.31
C PHE A 15 7.60 -2.36 -2.95
N VAL A 16 6.34 -2.79 -2.85
CA VAL A 16 5.63 -2.81 -1.57
C VAL A 16 6.18 -3.90 -0.65
N HIS A 17 6.68 -5.01 -1.20
CA HIS A 17 7.35 -6.04 -0.41
C HIS A 17 8.51 -5.48 0.44
N ARG A 18 9.27 -4.48 -0.07
CA ARG A 18 10.31 -3.81 0.71
C ARG A 18 9.75 -3.08 1.94
N VAL A 19 8.58 -2.45 1.80
CA VAL A 19 7.90 -1.76 2.89
C VAL A 19 7.37 -2.75 3.91
N GLU A 20 6.84 -3.89 3.46
CA GLU A 20 6.41 -4.98 4.35
C GLU A 20 7.57 -5.49 5.20
N LEU A 21 8.75 -5.72 4.60
CA LEU A 21 9.96 -6.09 5.31
C LEU A 21 10.38 -5.02 6.32
N ALA A 22 10.42 -3.75 5.92
CA ALA A 22 10.79 -2.66 6.82
C ALA A 22 9.83 -2.54 8.04
N LEU A 23 8.53 -2.68 7.82
CA LEU A 23 7.53 -2.66 8.90
C LEU A 23 7.66 -3.87 9.83
N ALA A 24 7.95 -5.05 9.28
CA ALA A 24 8.18 -6.27 10.05
C ALA A 24 9.44 -6.16 10.92
N GLU A 25 10.56 -5.73 10.35
CA GLU A 25 11.83 -5.52 11.07
C GLU A 25 11.71 -4.46 12.17
N ALA A 26 10.95 -3.39 11.90
CA ALA A 26 10.68 -2.35 12.89
C ALA A 26 9.65 -2.75 13.96
N LYS A 27 9.03 -3.94 13.85
CA LYS A 27 7.94 -4.41 14.73
C LYS A 27 6.77 -3.44 14.82
N VAL A 28 6.46 -2.77 13.71
CA VAL A 28 5.39 -1.77 13.63
C VAL A 28 4.13 -2.44 13.11
N GLY A 29 3.06 -2.41 13.91
CA GLY A 29 1.74 -2.86 13.48
C GLY A 29 1.15 -1.94 12.41
N TYR A 30 0.51 -2.53 11.39
CA TYR A 30 -0.12 -1.78 10.32
C TYR A 30 -1.36 -2.51 9.78
N LYS A 31 -2.30 -1.76 9.22
CA LYS A 31 -3.44 -2.28 8.47
C LYS A 31 -3.04 -2.49 7.01
N ARG A 32 -3.40 -3.61 6.42
CA ARG A 32 -3.25 -3.86 4.98
C ARG A 32 -4.49 -3.39 4.22
N CYS A 33 -4.28 -2.74 3.09
CA CYS A 33 -5.32 -2.44 2.12
C CYS A 33 -4.85 -2.95 0.76
N GLU A 34 -5.49 -4.01 0.25
CA GLU A 34 -5.13 -4.60 -1.04
C GLU A 34 -5.70 -3.73 -2.18
N ILE A 35 -4.85 -3.43 -3.15
CA ILE A 35 -5.19 -2.69 -4.36
C ILE A 35 -5.06 -3.63 -5.55
N ASP A 36 -6.16 -3.85 -6.24
CA ASP A 36 -6.13 -4.47 -7.55
C ASP A 36 -5.47 -3.50 -8.54
N LEU A 37 -4.29 -3.87 -9.06
CA LEU A 37 -3.54 -3.04 -10.00
C LEU A 37 -4.15 -3.06 -11.41
N ALA A 38 -4.90 -4.10 -11.77
CA ALA A 38 -5.61 -4.21 -13.04
C ALA A 38 -6.92 -3.42 -13.03
N ASN A 39 -7.54 -3.28 -11.86
CA ASN A 39 -8.76 -2.49 -11.67
C ASN A 39 -8.63 -1.58 -10.45
N LYS A 40 -7.79 -0.55 -10.57
CA LYS A 40 -7.52 0.39 -9.47
C LYS A 40 -8.81 1.13 -9.12
N PRO A 41 -9.16 1.22 -7.83
CA PRO A 41 -10.32 1.98 -7.43
C PRO A 41 -10.10 3.47 -7.71
N GLN A 42 -11.16 4.18 -8.11
CA GLN A 42 -11.09 5.58 -8.55
C GLN A 42 -10.43 6.52 -7.53
N TRP A 43 -10.61 6.24 -6.23
CA TRP A 43 -10.03 7.03 -5.14
C TRP A 43 -8.50 6.83 -4.98
N TYR A 44 -7.93 5.74 -5.50
CA TYR A 44 -6.52 5.41 -5.31
C TYR A 44 -5.61 6.03 -6.37
N ALA A 45 -6.08 6.08 -7.61
CA ALA A 45 -5.39 6.72 -8.72
C ALA A 45 -6.45 7.42 -9.60
N PRO A 46 -6.85 8.65 -9.24
CA PRO A 46 -7.81 9.39 -10.05
C PRO A 46 -7.20 9.61 -11.45
N GLN A 47 -7.96 9.27 -12.49
CA GLN A 47 -7.50 9.40 -13.88
C GLN A 47 -7.11 10.83 -14.26
N GLU A 48 -7.63 11.83 -13.54
CA GLU A 48 -7.27 13.24 -13.69
C GLU A 48 -5.77 13.52 -13.47
N PHE A 49 -5.06 12.65 -12.72
CA PHE A 49 -3.65 12.85 -12.36
C PHE A 49 -2.68 11.85 -13.00
N TYR A 50 -3.18 10.86 -13.74
CA TYR A 50 -2.36 9.86 -14.42
C TYR A 50 -2.77 9.76 -15.90
N PRO A 51 -2.03 10.40 -16.83
CA PRO A 51 -2.30 10.35 -18.27
C PRO A 51 -2.09 8.96 -18.88
#